data_AF-A0A7X1TM20-F1
#
_entry.id   AF-A0A7X1TM20-F1
#
_cell.length_a   1.000
_cell.length_b   1.000
_cell.length_c   1.000
_cell.angle_alpha   90.00
_cell.angle_beta   90.00
_cell.angle_gamma   90.00
#
_symmetry.space_group_name_H-M   'P 1'
#
loop_
_entity.id
_entity.type
_entity.pdbx_description
1 polymer ?
#
loop_
_entity_poly.entity_id
_entity_poly.type
_entity_poly.pdbx_seq_one_letter_code
_entity_poly.pdbx_strand_id
1 'polypeptide(L)'
;MPGPIKTILTPRESDIGNLVVRRVLPARAARLVGPFIFFDHMGPAVLPAGVGVDVRPHPHIGLATVTYLFEGSLMHRDSLGFEQKIVPGDVNWMTAGRGIVHSERTPNEDRPERQTMHGIQTWVALPVDHEDAQPGFMHEGRNRGFVAADGGGIVRLLERMRGARPRSRARLVEQRAGVRPAFVLGRARLRVLGGLT
;
A
#
# COMPACT_ATOMS: atom_id res chain seq x y z
N MET A 1 -13.49 -30.24 10.99
CA MET A 1 -12.96 -29.46 9.84
C MET A 1 -12.09 -28.34 10.38
N PRO A 2 -10.89 -28.09 9.84
CA PRO A 2 -10.13 -26.90 10.23
C PRO A 2 -10.95 -25.64 9.89
N GLY A 3 -10.94 -24.66 10.78
CA GLY A 3 -11.72 -23.43 10.62
C GLY A 3 -11.30 -22.59 9.40
N PRO A 4 -12.07 -21.55 9.03
CA PRO A 4 -11.85 -20.77 7.81
C PRO A 4 -10.54 -19.96 7.79
N ILE A 5 -9.88 -19.80 8.93
CA ILE A 5 -8.62 -19.07 9.07
C ILE A 5 -7.47 -20.08 9.06
N LYS A 6 -6.64 -20.03 8.02
CA LYS A 6 -5.48 -20.92 7.88
C LYS A 6 -4.37 -20.55 8.87
N THR A 7 -4.13 -19.25 9.05
CA THR A 7 -3.10 -18.75 9.96
C THR A 7 -3.36 -17.30 10.35
N ILE A 8 -2.80 -16.90 11.50
CA ILE A 8 -2.76 -15.53 11.99
C ILE A 8 -1.30 -15.09 11.94
N LEU A 9 -1.01 -14.04 11.17
CA LEU A 9 0.33 -13.47 11.11
C LEU A 9 0.51 -12.45 12.22
N THR A 10 1.52 -12.67 13.06
CA THR A 10 1.93 -11.71 14.09
C THR A 10 2.95 -10.75 13.47
N PRO A 11 2.70 -9.42 13.51
CA PRO A 11 3.64 -8.45 13.00
C PRO A 11 4.93 -8.43 13.82
N ARG A 12 6.02 -8.03 13.16
CA ARG A 12 7.27 -7.64 13.81
C ARG A 12 7.49 -6.14 13.67
N GLU A 13 8.20 -5.54 14.61
CA GLU A 13 8.64 -4.15 14.45
C GLU A 13 9.75 -4.06 13.39
N SER A 14 9.75 -2.96 12.65
CA SER A 14 10.78 -2.61 11.68
C SER A 14 11.00 -1.10 11.73
N ASP A 15 12.25 -0.70 11.81
CA ASP A 15 12.64 0.71 11.73
C ASP A 15 12.77 1.12 10.25
N ILE A 16 12.14 2.25 9.88
CA ILE A 16 12.25 2.86 8.55
C ILE A 16 12.86 4.28 8.60
N GLY A 17 13.57 4.59 9.69
CA GLY A 17 14.17 5.89 9.99
C GLY A 17 13.57 6.49 11.25
N ASN A 18 12.80 7.57 11.11
CA ASN A 18 12.17 8.24 12.25
C ASN A 18 10.83 7.61 12.67
N LEU A 19 10.52 6.40 12.19
CA LEU A 19 9.27 5.71 12.47
C LEU A 19 9.51 4.19 12.57
N VAL A 20 9.00 3.59 13.65
CA VAL A 20 8.88 2.15 13.77
C VAL A 20 7.51 1.70 13.25
N VAL A 21 7.52 0.79 12.28
CA VAL A 21 6.32 0.22 11.67
C VAL A 21 6.12 -1.23 12.10
N ARG A 22 4.88 -1.71 12.00
CA ARG A 22 4.52 -3.11 12.25
C ARG A 22 4.44 -3.86 10.92
N ARG A 23 5.49 -4.60 10.59
CA ARG A 23 5.60 -5.41 9.37
C ARG A 23 4.92 -6.75 9.53
N VAL A 24 3.89 -6.99 8.74
CA VAL A 24 3.09 -8.22 8.72
C VAL A 24 3.54 -9.16 7.59
N LEU A 25 3.91 -8.61 6.43
CA LEU A 25 4.45 -9.37 5.30
C LEU A 25 5.78 -8.78 4.84
N PRO A 26 6.75 -9.62 4.43
CA PRO A 26 6.72 -11.08 4.48
C PRO A 26 6.90 -11.63 5.91
N ALA A 27 6.34 -12.81 6.19
CA ALA A 27 6.48 -13.52 7.46
C ALA A 27 6.95 -14.97 7.27
N ARG A 28 7.49 -15.59 8.32
CA ARG A 28 7.92 -17.00 8.28
C ARG A 28 6.79 -17.96 7.87
N ALA A 29 5.57 -17.68 8.34
CA ALA A 29 4.40 -18.51 8.05
C ALA A 29 3.78 -18.25 6.66
N ALA A 30 4.05 -17.09 6.05
CA ALA A 30 3.56 -16.73 4.72
C ALA A 30 4.43 -15.62 4.12
N ARG A 31 5.05 -15.92 2.97
CA ARG A 31 5.81 -14.90 2.21
C ARG A 31 4.90 -13.95 1.43
N LEU A 32 3.74 -14.43 1.00
CA LEU A 32 2.73 -13.70 0.26
C LEU A 32 1.32 -14.13 0.66
N VAL A 33 0.33 -13.29 0.37
CA VAL A 33 -1.10 -13.59 0.50
C VAL A 33 -1.79 -13.10 -0.77
N GLY A 34 -2.22 -14.00 -1.66
CA GLY A 34 -2.66 -13.60 -3.00
C GLY A 34 -1.55 -12.80 -3.70
N PRO A 35 -1.83 -11.62 -4.30
CA PRO A 35 -0.80 -10.81 -4.93
C PRO A 35 0.01 -9.95 -3.93
N PHE A 36 -0.34 -9.93 -2.65
CA PHE A 36 0.31 -9.06 -1.66
C PHE A 36 1.60 -9.70 -1.14
N ILE A 37 2.72 -9.00 -1.33
CA ILE A 37 4.07 -9.47 -0.99
C ILE A 37 4.70 -8.69 0.17
N PHE A 38 4.07 -7.59 0.58
CA PHE A 38 4.53 -6.70 1.64
C PHE A 38 3.34 -6.03 2.31
N PHE A 39 3.41 -5.83 3.62
CA PHE A 39 2.37 -5.13 4.36
C PHE A 39 2.96 -4.55 5.65
N ASP A 40 3.06 -3.22 5.69
CA ASP A 40 3.42 -2.46 6.88
C ASP A 40 2.21 -1.68 7.38
N HIS A 41 1.99 -1.75 8.69
CA HIS A 41 1.10 -0.85 9.41
C HIS A 41 1.94 0.23 10.08
N MET A 42 1.75 1.47 9.64
CA MET A 42 2.41 2.66 10.18
C MET A 42 1.59 3.20 11.34
N GLY A 43 2.21 3.41 12.50
CA GLY A 43 1.54 4.02 13.65
C GLY A 43 0.40 3.20 14.27
N PRO A 44 -0.54 3.83 15.01
CA PRO A 44 -0.56 5.26 15.35
C PRO A 44 0.73 5.70 16.06
N ALA A 45 1.31 6.81 15.61
CA ALA A 45 2.55 7.38 16.15
C ALA A 45 2.48 8.92 16.15
N VAL A 46 3.23 9.53 17.06
CA VAL A 46 3.41 10.99 17.12
C VAL A 46 4.87 11.31 16.89
N LEU A 47 5.14 12.18 15.93
CA LEU A 47 6.46 12.68 15.60
C LEU A 47 6.61 14.10 16.19
N PRO A 48 7.68 14.38 16.95
CA PRO A 48 7.96 15.73 17.44
C PRO A 48 8.13 16.73 16.30
N ALA A 49 7.91 18.02 16.59
CA ALA A 49 8.25 19.12 15.67
C ALA A 49 9.71 19.01 15.19
N GLY A 50 9.94 19.25 13.90
CA GLY A 50 11.24 19.10 13.24
C GLY A 50 11.59 17.66 12.84
N VAL A 51 10.91 16.66 13.38
CA VAL A 51 11.11 15.23 13.06
C VAL A 51 10.00 14.77 12.12
N GLY A 52 10.38 14.12 11.02
CA GLY A 52 9.43 13.62 10.03
C GLY A 52 9.82 12.24 9.52
N VAL A 53 8.89 11.57 8.84
CA VAL A 53 9.22 10.41 8.02
C VAL A 53 10.13 10.88 6.89
N ASP A 54 11.24 10.20 6.65
CA ASP A 54 12.23 10.59 5.64
C ASP A 54 12.75 9.37 4.86
N VAL A 55 11.84 8.65 4.21
CA VAL A 55 12.23 7.54 3.34
C VAL A 55 12.93 8.12 2.12
N ARG A 56 14.25 7.94 2.07
CA ARG A 56 15.13 8.45 1.01
C ARG A 56 14.80 7.81 -0.35
N PRO A 57 15.24 8.41 -1.47
CA PRO A 57 15.07 7.84 -2.80
C PRO A 57 15.51 6.38 -2.85
N HIS A 58 14.62 5.49 -3.27
CA HIS A 58 14.88 4.06 -3.41
C HIS A 58 14.12 3.47 -4.61
N PRO A 59 14.66 2.43 -5.26
CA PRO A 59 14.06 1.83 -6.44
C PRO A 59 13.03 0.74 -6.10
N HIS A 60 12.07 0.53 -7.02
CA HIS A 60 11.21 -0.65 -7.09
C HIS A 60 11.10 -1.15 -8.53
N ILE A 61 10.87 -2.45 -8.72
CA ILE A 61 10.59 -3.13 -10.00
C ILE A 61 9.52 -4.22 -9.79
N GLY A 62 8.79 -4.61 -10.84
CA GLY A 62 7.90 -5.79 -10.84
C GLY A 62 6.71 -5.75 -9.87
N LEU A 63 6.42 -4.60 -9.26
CA LEU A 63 5.41 -4.45 -8.23
C LEU A 63 4.65 -3.13 -8.35
N ALA A 64 3.56 -3.00 -7.60
CA ALA A 64 2.93 -1.73 -7.27
C ALA A 64 2.97 -1.50 -5.75
N THR A 65 3.19 -0.25 -5.33
CA THR A 65 3.00 0.17 -3.94
C THR A 65 1.64 0.84 -3.79
N VAL A 66 0.99 0.57 -2.65
CA VAL A 66 -0.28 1.18 -2.28
C VAL A 66 -0.14 1.76 -0.88
N THR A 67 -0.31 3.08 -0.78
CA THR A 67 -0.26 3.82 0.48
C THR A 67 -1.65 4.38 0.79
N TYR A 68 -2.12 4.18 2.02
CA TYR A 68 -3.37 4.74 2.53
C TYR A 68 -3.15 5.28 3.94
N LEU A 69 -3.56 6.52 4.19
CA LEU A 69 -3.39 7.17 5.50
C LEU A 69 -4.71 7.27 6.26
N PHE A 70 -4.66 6.94 7.55
CA PHE A 70 -5.72 7.22 8.53
C PHE A 70 -5.51 8.56 9.23
N GLU A 71 -4.25 8.95 9.46
CA GLU A 71 -3.86 10.23 10.09
C GLU A 71 -2.52 10.69 9.50
N GLY A 72 -2.24 11.99 9.61
CA GLY A 72 -1.00 12.60 9.12
C GLY A 72 -0.98 12.84 7.63
N SER A 73 0.22 13.11 7.10
CA SER A 73 0.46 13.37 5.69
C SER A 73 1.84 12.85 5.27
N LEU A 74 1.97 12.51 3.99
CA LEU A 74 3.25 12.24 3.34
C LEU A 74 3.31 12.96 2.00
N MET A 75 4.51 13.33 1.58
CA MET A 75 4.83 13.80 0.24
C MET A 75 5.50 12.66 -0.51
N HIS A 76 4.85 12.21 -1.58
CA HIS A 76 5.41 11.31 -2.58
C HIS A 76 6.15 12.12 -3.64
N ARG A 77 7.37 11.70 -4.00
CA ARG A 77 8.10 12.19 -5.17
C ARG A 77 8.73 11.04 -5.92
N ASP A 78 8.64 11.03 -7.25
CA ASP A 78 9.22 9.96 -8.07
C ASP A 78 9.99 10.43 -9.31
N SER A 79 10.66 9.47 -9.96
CA SER A 79 11.47 9.68 -11.17
C SER A 79 10.66 10.00 -12.43
N LEU A 80 9.32 9.95 -12.38
CA LEU A 80 8.46 10.44 -13.47
C LEU A 80 8.08 11.92 -13.27
N GLY A 81 8.50 12.52 -12.16
CA GLY A 81 8.22 13.91 -11.83
C GLY A 81 6.90 14.12 -11.09
N PHE A 82 6.23 13.06 -10.62
CA PHE A 82 5.07 13.25 -9.74
C PHE A 82 5.54 13.77 -8.38
N GLU A 83 4.83 14.79 -7.89
CA GLU A 83 4.92 15.31 -6.53
C GLU A 83 3.51 15.37 -5.96
N GLN A 84 3.21 14.53 -4.98
CA GLN A 84 1.85 14.35 -4.47
C GLN A 84 1.83 14.23 -2.95
N LYS A 85 1.18 15.20 -2.30
CA LYS A 85 0.82 15.09 -0.87
C LYS A 85 -0.35 14.12 -0.74
N ILE A 86 -0.19 13.08 0.07
CA ILE A 86 -1.25 12.17 0.48
C ILE A 86 -1.70 12.56 1.89
N VAL A 87 -3.02 12.66 2.10
CA VAL A 87 -3.63 13.01 3.40
C VAL A 87 -4.64 11.93 3.81
N PRO A 88 -5.27 12.01 5.01
CA PRO A 88 -6.13 10.94 5.49
C PRO A 88 -7.33 10.65 4.58
N GLY A 89 -7.52 9.38 4.28
CA GLY A 89 -8.56 8.87 3.38
C GLY A 89 -8.17 8.81 1.91
N ASP A 90 -7.01 9.36 1.53
CA ASP A 90 -6.49 9.27 0.17
C ASP A 90 -5.78 7.94 -0.08
N VAL A 91 -5.63 7.60 -1.35
CA VAL A 91 -4.84 6.47 -1.83
C VAL A 91 -3.80 6.96 -2.83
N ASN A 92 -2.54 6.57 -2.61
CA ASN A 92 -1.53 6.57 -3.67
C ASN A 92 -1.32 5.15 -4.18
N TRP A 93 -1.35 4.98 -5.49
CA TRP A 93 -1.01 3.75 -6.20
C TRP A 93 0.13 4.02 -7.17
N MET A 94 1.32 3.51 -6.87
CA MET A 94 2.50 3.63 -7.73
C MET A 94 2.80 2.27 -8.35
N THR A 95 2.68 2.16 -9.67
CA THR A 95 3.11 0.97 -10.43
C THR A 95 4.58 1.14 -10.81
N ALA A 96 5.46 0.26 -10.33
CA ALA A 96 6.87 0.32 -10.64
C ALA A 96 7.20 -0.28 -12.01
N GLY A 97 6.59 -1.42 -12.37
CA GLY A 97 6.87 -2.11 -13.63
C GLY A 97 8.37 -2.32 -13.84
N ARG A 98 8.88 -1.94 -15.03
CA ARG A 98 10.32 -2.02 -15.36
C ARG A 98 11.24 -1.17 -14.47
N GLY A 99 10.70 -0.25 -13.67
CA GLY A 99 11.48 0.51 -12.70
C GLY A 99 10.96 1.90 -12.42
N ILE A 100 10.94 2.25 -11.13
CA ILE A 100 10.72 3.61 -10.64
C ILE A 100 11.60 3.86 -9.41
N VAL A 101 12.12 5.09 -9.28
CA VAL A 101 12.78 5.55 -8.04
C VAL A 101 11.87 6.57 -7.39
N HIS A 102 11.62 6.43 -6.09
CA HIS A 102 10.73 7.34 -5.36
C HIS A 102 11.17 7.58 -3.92
N SER A 103 10.61 8.61 -3.30
CA SER A 103 10.77 8.94 -1.89
C SER A 103 9.44 9.30 -1.26
N GLU A 104 9.26 8.96 0.01
CA GLU A 104 8.09 9.31 0.82
C GLU A 104 8.56 10.03 2.08
N ARG A 105 8.15 11.29 2.25
CA ARG A 105 8.63 12.14 3.35
C ARG A 105 7.52 12.93 4.00
N THR A 106 7.68 13.35 5.25
CA THR A 106 6.81 14.37 5.83
C THR A 106 6.92 15.66 5.01
N PRO A 107 5.80 16.27 4.57
CA PRO A 107 5.82 17.51 3.81
C PRO A 107 6.55 18.64 4.56
N ASN A 108 7.26 19.49 3.82
CA ASN A 108 8.09 20.54 4.42
C ASN A 108 7.25 21.53 5.22
N GLU A 109 6.04 21.85 4.74
CA GLU A 109 5.10 22.74 5.40
C GLU A 109 4.54 22.17 6.72
N ASP A 110 4.51 20.85 6.86
CA ASP A 110 4.02 20.18 8.06
C ASP A 110 5.15 19.98 9.11
N ARG A 111 6.41 19.97 8.68
CA ARG A 111 7.57 19.66 9.54
C ARG A 111 7.77 20.56 10.78
N PRO A 112 7.46 21.87 10.75
CA PRO A 112 7.60 22.72 11.94
C PRO A 112 6.67 22.32 13.10
N GLU A 113 5.59 21.59 12.81
CA GLU A 113 4.57 21.22 13.78
C GLU A 113 4.74 19.78 14.28
N ARG A 114 4.14 19.46 15.43
CA ARG A 114 4.02 18.07 15.89
C ARG A 114 3.07 17.30 14.96
N GLN A 115 3.51 16.16 14.44
CA GLN A 115 2.77 15.37 13.45
C GLN A 115 2.24 14.06 14.02
N THR A 116 1.10 13.61 13.51
CA THR A 116 0.64 12.22 13.69
C THR A 116 0.96 11.42 12.43
N MET A 117 1.14 10.11 12.60
CA MET A 117 1.31 9.19 11.48
C MET A 117 0.52 7.92 11.79
N HIS A 118 -0.45 7.61 10.93
CA HIS A 118 -1.18 6.36 11.00
C HIS A 118 -1.61 5.98 9.59
N GLY A 119 -1.25 4.78 9.12
CA GLY A 119 -1.56 4.36 7.76
C GLY A 119 -1.14 2.93 7.47
N ILE A 120 -1.36 2.50 6.24
CA ILE A 120 -0.91 1.21 5.72
C ILE A 120 -0.11 1.47 4.45
N GLN A 121 0.97 0.72 4.29
CA GLN A 121 1.65 0.57 3.02
C GLN A 121 1.72 -0.91 2.66
N THR A 122 1.28 -1.26 1.46
CA THR A 122 1.33 -2.65 0.97
C THR A 122 1.86 -2.70 -0.45
N TRP A 123 2.56 -3.78 -0.78
CA TRP A 123 3.04 -4.00 -2.14
C TRP A 123 2.32 -5.17 -2.78
N VAL A 124 1.95 -4.97 -4.03
CA VAL A 124 1.23 -5.91 -4.88
C VAL A 124 2.19 -6.36 -5.98
N ALA A 125 2.52 -7.65 -6.02
CA ALA A 125 3.26 -8.20 -7.15
C ALA A 125 2.45 -8.03 -8.43
N LEU A 126 3.09 -7.54 -9.50
CA LEU A 126 2.46 -7.49 -10.80
C LEU A 126 2.41 -8.91 -11.39
N PRO A 127 1.40 -9.23 -12.22
CA PRO A 127 1.45 -10.42 -13.05
C PRO A 127 2.73 -10.42 -13.90
N VAL A 128 3.26 -11.60 -14.22
CA VAL A 128 4.49 -11.77 -15.03
C VAL A 128 4.41 -10.97 -16.33
N ASP A 129 3.30 -11.04 -17.06
CA ASP A 129 3.08 -10.32 -18.31
C ASP A 129 3.09 -8.77 -18.17
N HIS A 130 3.11 -8.27 -16.93
CA HIS A 130 3.09 -6.85 -16.59
C HIS A 130 4.28 -6.41 -15.72
N GLU A 131 5.20 -7.31 -15.35
CA GLU A 131 6.31 -6.96 -14.44
C GLU A 131 7.28 -5.96 -15.06
N ASP A 132 7.39 -5.93 -16.40
CA ASP A 132 8.18 -4.98 -17.19
C ASP A 132 7.35 -3.83 -17.80
N ALA A 133 6.10 -3.63 -17.35
CA ALA A 133 5.26 -2.54 -17.84
C ALA A 133 5.88 -1.15 -17.57
N GLN A 134 5.37 -0.11 -18.24
CA GLN A 134 5.78 1.26 -17.94
C GLN A 134 5.44 1.61 -16.48
N PRO A 135 6.34 2.30 -15.76
CA PRO A 135 6.00 2.84 -14.45
C PRO A 135 4.88 3.87 -14.57
N GLY A 136 4.10 4.04 -13.50
CA GLY A 136 3.03 5.01 -13.46
C GLY A 136 2.56 5.30 -12.05
N PHE A 137 1.88 6.42 -11.87
CA PHE A 137 1.37 6.86 -10.58
C PHE A 137 -0.10 7.28 -10.72
N MET A 138 -0.90 6.91 -9.73
CA MET A 138 -2.28 7.34 -9.59
C MET A 138 -2.55 7.77 -8.15
N HIS A 139 -3.15 8.95 -8.01
CA HIS A 139 -3.65 9.46 -6.74
C HIS A 139 -5.16 9.54 -6.78
N GLU A 140 -5.80 9.01 -5.74
CA GLU A 140 -7.25 9.02 -5.59
C GLU A 140 -7.62 9.63 -4.24
N GLY A 141 -8.24 10.81 -4.28
CA GLY A 141 -8.61 11.54 -3.07
C GLY A 141 -9.82 10.96 -2.34
N ARG A 142 -9.89 11.16 -1.02
CA ARG A 142 -10.93 10.63 -0.10
C ARG A 142 -12.38 10.79 -0.57
N ASN A 143 -12.69 11.88 -1.28
CA ASN A 143 -14.05 12.22 -1.72
C ASN A 143 -14.57 11.33 -2.88
N ARG A 144 -13.76 10.42 -3.41
CA ARG A 144 -14.16 9.53 -4.52
C ARG A 144 -14.70 8.17 -4.09
N GLY A 145 -15.10 8.03 -2.83
CA GLY A 145 -15.91 6.91 -2.33
C GLY A 145 -15.14 5.84 -1.56
N PHE A 146 -13.96 6.17 -0.99
CA PHE A 146 -13.18 5.25 -0.16
C PHE A 146 -13.71 5.23 1.27
N VAL A 147 -14.98 4.84 1.45
CA VAL A 147 -15.47 4.52 2.79
C VAL A 147 -14.92 3.14 3.14
N ALA A 148 -13.91 3.11 4.00
CA ALA A 148 -13.53 1.91 4.74
C ALA A 148 -14.64 1.60 5.75
N ALA A 149 -15.78 1.14 5.24
CA ALA A 149 -16.69 0.34 6.03
C ALA A 149 -15.93 -0.97 6.30
N ASP A 150 -15.53 -1.16 7.56
CA ASP A 150 -15.33 -2.48 8.14
C ASP A 150 -14.02 -3.20 7.77
N GLY A 151 -13.01 -2.46 7.27
CA GLY A 151 -11.68 -3.03 6.97
C GLY A 151 -11.54 -3.68 5.58
N GLY A 152 -12.55 -3.52 4.71
CA GLY A 152 -12.55 -4.01 3.31
C GLY A 152 -12.12 -3.00 2.24
N GLY A 153 -11.67 -1.79 2.61
CA GLY A 153 -11.43 -0.67 1.69
C GLY A 153 -10.38 -0.93 0.59
N ILE A 154 -9.33 -1.69 0.91
CA ILE A 154 -8.25 -2.03 -0.04
C ILE A 154 -8.75 -2.95 -1.17
N VAL A 155 -9.75 -3.80 -0.91
CA VAL A 155 -10.28 -4.75 -1.92
C VAL A 155 -11.06 -4.01 -3.00
N ARG A 156 -11.90 -3.01 -2.64
CA ARG A 156 -12.65 -2.21 -3.63
C ARG A 156 -11.73 -1.33 -4.49
N LEU A 157 -10.63 -0.83 -3.93
CA LEU A 157 -9.58 -0.15 -4.68
C LEU A 157 -8.98 -1.08 -5.73
N LEU A 158 -8.60 -2.31 -5.35
CA LEU A 158 -8.07 -3.30 -6.29
C LEU A 158 -9.07 -3.67 -7.39
N GLU A 159 -10.36 -3.80 -7.06
CA GLU A 159 -11.41 -4.09 -8.03
C GLU A 159 -11.69 -2.91 -8.99
N ARG A 160 -11.65 -1.67 -8.50
CA ARG A 160 -11.86 -0.47 -9.33
C ARG A 160 -10.65 -0.14 -10.20
N MET A 161 -9.44 -0.39 -9.70
CA MET A 161 -8.18 -0.23 -10.43
C MET A 161 -8.00 -1.30 -11.51
N ARG A 162 -8.59 -2.50 -11.35
CA ARG A 162 -8.77 -3.46 -12.46
C ARG A 162 -9.62 -2.90 -13.61
N GLY A 163 -10.53 -1.96 -13.32
CA GLY A 163 -11.40 -1.32 -14.30
C GLY A 163 -10.89 0.01 -14.86
N ALA A 164 -9.86 0.62 -14.25
CA ALA A 164 -9.30 1.89 -14.68
C ALA A 164 -8.39 1.69 -15.91
N ARG A 165 -8.91 1.98 -17.11
CA ARG A 165 -8.12 1.95 -18.34
C ARG A 165 -7.02 3.03 -18.28
N PRO A 166 -5.74 2.70 -18.49
CA PRO A 166 -4.74 3.72 -18.76
C PRO A 166 -5.15 4.52 -20.01
N ARG A 167 -4.96 5.85 -19.98
CA ARG A 167 -5.31 6.75 -21.09
C ARG A 167 -4.38 6.65 -22.31
N SER A 168 -3.55 5.61 -22.41
CA SER A 168 -2.73 5.32 -23.60
C SER A 168 -3.13 3.96 -24.18
N ARG A 169 -3.15 3.88 -25.52
CA ARG A 169 -3.66 2.78 -26.37
C ARG A 169 -2.97 1.42 -26.15
N ALA A 170 -3.10 0.81 -24.99
CA ALA A 170 -2.77 -0.60 -24.76
C ALA A 170 -4.08 -1.40 -24.65
N ARG A 171 -4.32 -2.30 -25.60
CA ARG A 171 -5.39 -3.31 -25.52
C ARG A 171 -5.05 -4.27 -24.38
N LEU A 172 -5.87 -4.31 -23.33
CA LEU A 172 -5.78 -5.32 -22.28
C LEU A 172 -6.71 -6.50 -22.65
N VAL A 173 -6.14 -7.70 -22.77
CA VAL A 173 -6.88 -8.95 -22.85
C VAL A 173 -7.22 -9.38 -21.41
N GLU A 174 -8.50 -9.63 -21.17
CA GLU A 174 -9.08 -9.94 -19.87
C GLU A 174 -8.66 -11.35 -19.39
N GLN A 175 -7.89 -11.44 -18.30
CA GLN A 175 -7.70 -12.72 -17.59
C GLN A 175 -8.47 -12.72 -16.26
N ARG A 176 -9.41 -13.66 -16.15
CA ARG A 176 -10.21 -13.95 -14.95
C ARG A 176 -9.32 -14.57 -13.87
N ALA A 177 -8.69 -13.75 -13.03
CA ALA A 177 -8.09 -14.23 -11.78
C ALA A 177 -9.19 -14.38 -10.71
N GLY A 178 -9.75 -15.59 -10.63
CA GLY A 178 -10.74 -15.99 -9.62
C GLY A 178 -10.10 -16.33 -8.28
N VAL A 179 -9.82 -15.34 -7.44
CA VAL A 179 -9.65 -15.51 -5.98
C VAL A 179 -10.12 -14.22 -5.31
N ARG A 180 -11.07 -14.31 -4.37
CA ARG A 180 -11.49 -13.20 -3.50
C ARG A 180 -10.73 -13.30 -2.16
N PRO A 181 -9.64 -12.58 -1.93
CA PRO A 181 -9.08 -12.45 -0.59
C PRO A 181 -9.95 -11.46 0.21
N ALA A 182 -10.55 -11.91 1.32
CA ALA A 182 -11.18 -11.00 2.28
C ALA A 182 -10.21 -10.69 3.43
N PHE A 183 -9.93 -9.40 3.62
CA PHE A 183 -9.08 -8.87 4.68
C PHE A 183 -9.95 -8.50 5.87
N VAL A 184 -9.54 -8.89 7.09
CA VAL A 184 -10.13 -8.37 8.33
C VAL A 184 -9.00 -7.77 9.15
N LEU A 185 -8.90 -6.44 9.13
CA LEU A 185 -7.96 -5.66 9.93
C LEU A 185 -8.52 -5.49 11.36
N GLY A 186 -8.19 -6.44 12.24
CA GLY A 186 -8.43 -6.29 13.68
C GLY A 186 -7.11 -6.09 14.42
N ARG A 187 -6.98 -5.02 15.23
CA ARG A 187 -5.85 -4.72 16.15
C ARG A 187 -4.46 -5.18 15.66
N ALA A 188 -4.11 -4.89 14.41
CA ALA A 188 -2.83 -5.23 13.76
C ALA A 188 -2.53 -6.72 13.46
N ARG A 189 -3.55 -7.56 13.21
CA ARG A 189 -3.37 -8.95 12.73
C ARG A 189 -3.96 -9.13 11.33
N LEU A 190 -3.17 -9.71 10.42
CA LEU A 190 -3.68 -10.17 9.12
C LEU A 190 -4.14 -11.62 9.23
N ARG A 191 -5.40 -11.88 8.89
CA ARG A 191 -5.98 -13.22 8.81
C ARG A 191 -5.95 -13.69 7.36
N VAL A 192 -5.30 -14.84 7.13
CA VAL A 192 -5.31 -15.49 5.81
C VAL A 192 -6.45 -16.49 5.78
N LEU A 193 -7.46 -16.23 4.94
CA LEU A 193 -8.60 -17.14 4.75
C LEU A 193 -8.23 -18.28 3.81
N GLY A 194 -8.76 -19.48 4.07
CA GLY A 194 -8.73 -20.58 3.12
C GLY A 194 -9.78 -20.39 2.02
N GLY A 195 -9.42 -20.66 0.76
CA GLY A 195 -10.38 -20.70 -0.34
C GLY A 195 -11.30 -21.92 -0.20
N LEU A 196 -12.59 -21.74 -0.49
CA LEU A 196 -13.46 -22.85 -0.86
C LEU A 196 -13.01 -23.33 -2.24
N THR A 197 -12.62 -24.61 -2.32
CA THR A 197 -12.34 -25.34 -3.56
C THR A 197 -13.55 -25.35 -4.48
#